data_AF-A0A6L6JC68-F1
#
_entry.id   AF-A0A6L6JC68-F1
#
_cell.length_a   1.000
_cell.length_b   1.000
_cell.length_c   1.000
_cell.angle_alpha   90.00
_cell.angle_beta   90.00
_cell.angle_gamma   90.00
#
_symmetry.space_group_name_H-M   'P 1'
#
loop_
_entity.id
_entity.type
_entity.pdbx_description
1 polymer ?
#
loop_
_entity_poly.entity_id
_entity_poly.type
_entity_poly.pdbx_seq_one_letter_code
_entity_poly.pdbx_strand_id
1 'polypeptide(L)'
;MPLLIGALAHPLLRMRLAPEAVKAAPLNGKLQGGAMAGLKLAGFPGLIPGEGHIPAWDSPWTDELRRYARIFGLTPRDIDGRDVLGLDDDLGHGAWQPELAAAMADWVLDRLRDKPPEAIRPRLPMIAGWIASRMRAEAETRHLPKLGPSGDDRVRHAAWDEPYGDYFSVESHVLHQRRHRGDWSPDMRRAVFVSGDATVVLPWDPVRDRVMLIDQFRAGPVARGDAQPWLYETVAGRVDAGETPEQAALREGIEEAGLAISRLIPGPQNYPSPGMLAEYLYLFIGIADLPDDAAGFGGLEIEDEDIRSHVVARSELTRIALAGELRNGPLLTLALWFELNIDRIRAELDDSPTA
;
A
#
# COMPACT_ATOMS: atom_id res chain seq x y z
N MET A 1 -33.06 14.81 -4.32
CA MET A 1 -32.55 13.48 -3.93
C MET A 1 -31.39 13.20 -4.88
N PRO A 2 -30.19 12.88 -4.39
CA PRO A 2 -29.09 12.56 -5.28
C PRO A 2 -29.37 11.27 -6.06
N LEU A 3 -29.02 11.31 -7.34
CA LEU A 3 -28.93 10.16 -8.22
C LEU A 3 -27.53 9.56 -8.08
N LEU A 4 -27.45 8.35 -7.51
CA LEU A 4 -26.20 7.63 -7.32
C LEU A 4 -25.83 6.85 -8.59
N ILE A 5 -24.59 6.99 -9.04
CA ILE A 5 -24.05 6.31 -10.21
C ILE A 5 -22.66 5.72 -9.95
N GLY A 6 -22.13 4.95 -10.91
CA GLY A 6 -20.76 4.42 -10.86
C GLY A 6 -20.48 3.64 -9.57
N ALA A 7 -19.39 4.02 -8.89
CA ALA A 7 -19.00 3.42 -7.62
C ALA A 7 -20.11 3.49 -6.55
N LEU A 8 -20.82 4.62 -6.43
CA LEU A 8 -21.89 4.80 -5.43
C LEU A 8 -23.14 3.97 -5.74
N ALA A 9 -23.35 3.59 -7.00
CA ALA A 9 -24.43 2.71 -7.41
C ALA A 9 -24.11 1.23 -7.20
N HIS A 10 -22.83 0.86 -7.09
CA HIS A 10 -22.40 -0.52 -6.93
C HIS A 10 -22.92 -1.10 -5.60
N PRO A 11 -23.43 -2.35 -5.56
CA PRO A 11 -24.05 -2.91 -4.35
C PRO A 11 -23.16 -2.86 -3.10
N LEU A 12 -21.86 -3.10 -3.25
CA LEU A 12 -20.92 -3.08 -2.12
C LEU A 12 -20.86 -1.71 -1.42
N LEU A 13 -20.93 -0.59 -2.15
CA LEU A 13 -20.98 0.73 -1.54
C LEU A 13 -22.41 1.16 -1.25
N ARG A 14 -23.32 1.02 -2.21
CA ARG A 14 -24.70 1.49 -2.11
C ARG A 14 -25.41 0.92 -0.88
N MET A 15 -25.25 -0.36 -0.56
CA MET A 15 -25.93 -0.95 0.61
C MET A 15 -25.43 -0.40 1.94
N ARG A 16 -24.19 0.09 2.01
CA ARG A 16 -23.60 0.71 3.19
C ARG A 16 -24.00 2.17 3.31
N LEU A 17 -23.92 2.89 2.18
CA LEU A 17 -24.14 4.33 2.14
C LEU A 17 -25.63 4.68 2.09
N ALA A 18 -26.43 3.92 1.35
CA ALA A 18 -27.81 4.24 1.04
C ALA A 18 -28.65 2.97 0.82
N PRO A 19 -28.90 2.17 1.87
CA PRO A 19 -29.64 0.91 1.75
C PRO A 19 -31.07 1.08 1.21
N GLU A 20 -31.67 2.25 1.39
CA GLU A 20 -33.01 2.60 0.91
C GLU A 20 -33.04 3.08 -0.55
N ALA A 21 -31.89 3.15 -1.23
CA ALA A 21 -31.83 3.63 -2.60
C ALA A 21 -32.60 2.70 -3.56
N VAL A 22 -33.44 3.30 -4.40
CA VAL A 22 -34.30 2.59 -5.36
C VAL A 22 -33.76 2.76 -6.77
N LYS A 23 -33.93 1.74 -7.62
CA LYS A 23 -33.46 1.79 -9.00
C LYS A 23 -34.19 2.90 -9.76
N ALA A 24 -33.44 3.76 -10.43
CA ALA A 24 -33.94 4.90 -11.17
C ALA A 24 -33.77 4.73 -12.69
N ALA A 25 -34.29 5.67 -13.47
CA ALA A 25 -34.01 5.75 -14.89
C ALA A 25 -32.50 6.03 -15.12
N PRO A 26 -31.84 5.31 -16.06
CA PRO A 26 -30.41 5.47 -16.28
C PRO A 26 -30.04 6.89 -16.72
N LEU A 27 -28.76 7.22 -16.56
CA LEU A 27 -28.18 8.45 -17.11
C LEU A 27 -27.59 8.14 -18.50
N ASN A 28 -27.80 9.03 -19.46
CA ASN A 28 -27.24 8.86 -20.80
C ASN A 28 -25.74 9.17 -20.80
N GLY A 29 -24.96 8.37 -21.52
CA GLY A 29 -23.51 8.54 -21.66
C GLY A 29 -22.71 7.37 -21.10
N LYS A 30 -21.42 7.63 -20.84
CA LYS A 30 -20.45 6.66 -20.32
C LYS A 30 -19.60 7.29 -19.23
N LEU A 31 -19.11 6.46 -18.31
CA LEU A 31 -18.11 6.85 -17.32
C LEU A 31 -16.70 6.53 -17.86
N GLN A 32 -15.77 7.45 -17.65
CA GLN A 32 -14.34 7.25 -17.92
C GLN A 32 -13.54 7.59 -16.67
N GLY A 33 -12.42 6.90 -16.44
CA GLY A 33 -11.63 7.01 -15.22
C GLY A 33 -12.31 6.35 -14.02
N GLY A 34 -12.02 6.83 -12.83
CA GLY A 34 -12.66 6.36 -11.61
C GLY A 34 -12.03 5.12 -10.98
N ALA A 35 -10.82 4.72 -11.42
CA ALA A 35 -10.13 3.55 -10.87
C ALA A 35 -9.91 3.68 -9.35
N MET A 36 -9.75 4.91 -8.87
CA MET A 36 -9.51 5.26 -7.47
C MET A 36 -10.76 5.77 -6.74
N ALA A 37 -11.96 5.53 -7.29
CA ALA A 37 -13.20 6.01 -6.70
C ALA A 37 -13.42 5.41 -5.31
N GLY A 38 -13.53 6.28 -4.30
CA GLY A 38 -13.62 5.87 -2.91
C GLY A 38 -12.29 5.55 -2.23
N LEU A 39 -11.15 5.83 -2.86
CA LEU A 39 -9.81 5.62 -2.28
C LEU A 39 -9.04 6.93 -2.05
N LYS A 40 -9.26 7.94 -2.90
CA LYS A 40 -8.65 9.28 -2.77
C LYS A 40 -9.62 10.39 -3.19
N LEU A 41 -9.24 11.64 -2.92
CA LEU A 41 -9.93 12.81 -3.47
C LEU A 41 -9.83 12.85 -5.00
N ALA A 42 -10.85 13.41 -5.66
CA ALA A 42 -10.89 13.52 -7.12
C ALA A 42 -10.64 12.17 -7.82
N GLY A 43 -11.07 11.08 -7.19
CA GLY A 43 -10.88 9.71 -7.68
C GLY A 43 -12.10 9.16 -8.40
N PHE A 44 -13.22 9.88 -8.46
CA PHE A 44 -14.45 9.42 -9.12
C PHE A 44 -14.42 9.71 -10.62
N PRO A 45 -15.13 8.90 -11.44
CA PRO A 45 -15.03 9.03 -12.89
C PRO A 45 -15.65 10.34 -13.41
N GLY A 46 -15.16 10.77 -14.57
CA GLY A 46 -15.82 11.76 -15.41
C GLY A 46 -16.99 11.17 -16.22
N LEU A 47 -17.96 12.03 -16.56
CA LEU A 47 -19.08 11.69 -17.45
C LEU A 47 -18.75 12.11 -18.90
N ILE A 48 -18.85 11.17 -19.83
CA ILE A 48 -18.84 11.43 -21.27
C ILE A 48 -20.29 11.41 -21.78
N PRO A 49 -20.86 12.56 -22.18
CA PRO A 49 -22.19 12.62 -22.77
C PRO A 49 -22.23 11.88 -24.12
N GLY A 50 -23.36 11.26 -24.44
CA GLY A 50 -23.58 10.60 -25.73
C GLY A 50 -24.26 9.25 -25.61
N GLU A 51 -23.99 8.36 -26.58
CA GLU A 51 -24.58 7.01 -26.59
C GLU A 51 -24.05 6.15 -25.45
N GLY A 52 -24.99 5.55 -24.70
CA GLY A 52 -24.69 4.70 -23.55
C GLY A 52 -25.70 4.91 -22.43
N HIS A 53 -25.74 3.97 -21.48
CA HIS A 53 -26.62 4.05 -20.32
C HIS A 53 -25.83 3.70 -19.07
N ILE A 54 -25.79 4.62 -18.12
CA ILE A 54 -25.17 4.46 -16.81
C ILE A 54 -26.27 4.06 -15.81
N PRO A 55 -26.17 2.88 -15.18
CA PRO A 55 -27.10 2.47 -14.13
C PRO A 55 -27.16 3.50 -13.00
N ALA A 56 -28.37 3.82 -12.55
CA ALA A 56 -28.62 4.89 -11.59
C ALA A 56 -29.63 4.49 -10.50
N TRP A 57 -29.46 5.03 -9.30
CA TRP A 57 -30.33 4.81 -8.15
C TRP A 57 -30.70 6.13 -7.48
N ASP A 58 -31.99 6.35 -7.27
CA ASP A 58 -32.49 7.47 -6.49
C ASP A 58 -32.34 7.16 -5.01
N SER A 59 -31.78 8.11 -4.26
CA SER A 59 -31.47 7.91 -2.86
C SER A 59 -31.85 9.14 -2.03
N PRO A 60 -32.44 8.97 -0.83
CA PRO A 60 -32.42 10.04 0.16
C PRO A 60 -30.99 10.24 0.67
N TRP A 61 -30.67 11.45 1.13
CA TRP A 61 -29.43 11.65 1.87
C TRP A 61 -29.54 10.97 3.24
N THR A 62 -28.87 9.83 3.41
CA THR A 62 -28.60 9.19 4.70
C THR A 62 -27.44 9.90 5.40
N ASP A 63 -27.21 9.63 6.68
CA ASP A 63 -26.09 10.22 7.41
C ASP A 63 -24.76 9.64 6.93
N GLU A 64 -24.73 8.35 6.60
CA GLU A 64 -23.57 7.66 6.02
C GLU A 64 -23.19 8.26 4.65
N LEU A 65 -24.17 8.46 3.75
CA LEU A 65 -23.92 9.05 2.44
C LEU A 65 -23.45 10.50 2.56
N ARG A 66 -24.06 11.31 3.43
CA ARG A 66 -23.60 12.69 3.68
C ARG A 66 -22.18 12.72 4.21
N ARG A 67 -21.86 11.87 5.18
CA ARG A 67 -20.52 11.79 5.78
C ARG A 67 -19.49 11.34 4.75
N TYR A 68 -19.79 10.28 4.00
CA TYR A 68 -18.93 9.76 2.95
C TYR A 68 -18.68 10.83 1.87
N ALA A 69 -19.73 11.49 1.37
CA ALA A 69 -19.59 12.59 0.41
C ALA A 69 -18.70 13.71 0.94
N ARG A 70 -18.86 14.10 2.22
CA ARG A 70 -17.99 15.09 2.86
C ARG A 70 -16.54 14.61 2.96
N ILE A 71 -16.27 13.36 3.31
CA ILE A 71 -14.90 12.82 3.41
C ILE A 71 -14.22 12.86 2.04
N PHE A 72 -14.90 12.34 1.01
CA PHE A 72 -14.36 12.22 -0.35
C PHE A 72 -14.53 13.47 -1.22
N GLY A 73 -15.08 14.56 -0.68
CA GLY A 73 -15.22 15.84 -1.39
C GLY A 73 -16.28 15.82 -2.49
N LEU A 74 -17.25 14.90 -2.44
CA LEU A 74 -18.27 14.73 -3.45
C LEU A 74 -19.38 15.77 -3.30
N THR A 75 -19.65 16.48 -4.38
CA THR A 75 -20.78 17.40 -4.50
C THR A 75 -21.67 16.95 -5.65
N PRO A 76 -23.02 17.02 -5.51
CA PRO A 76 -23.91 16.77 -6.63
C PRO A 76 -23.61 17.69 -7.81
N ARG A 77 -23.63 17.14 -9.02
CA ARG A 77 -23.56 17.89 -10.29
C ARG A 77 -24.93 17.84 -10.95
N ASP A 78 -25.46 18.98 -11.37
CA ASP A 78 -26.71 19.06 -12.14
C ASP A 78 -26.47 18.54 -13.56
N ILE A 79 -27.10 17.42 -13.91
CA ILE A 79 -27.10 16.85 -15.26
C ILE A 79 -28.55 16.64 -15.68
N ASP A 80 -28.99 17.41 -16.69
CA ASP A 80 -30.36 17.40 -17.21
C ASP A 80 -31.43 17.60 -16.13
N GLY A 81 -31.18 18.48 -15.14
CA GLY A 81 -32.10 18.77 -14.05
C GLY A 81 -32.12 17.71 -12.95
N ARG A 82 -31.14 16.79 -12.93
CA ARG A 82 -30.96 15.78 -11.87
C ARG A 82 -29.66 16.03 -11.13
N ASP A 83 -29.72 16.00 -9.80
CA ASP A 83 -28.55 16.06 -8.92
C ASP A 83 -27.81 14.72 -8.96
N VAL A 84 -26.73 14.61 -9.73
CA VAL A 84 -25.93 13.38 -9.86
C VAL A 84 -24.75 13.38 -8.90
N LEU A 85 -24.59 12.31 -8.10
CA LEU A 85 -23.48 12.14 -7.16
C LEU A 85 -22.57 10.98 -7.59
N GLY A 86 -21.26 11.13 -7.35
CA GLY A 86 -20.25 10.13 -7.71
C GLY A 86 -19.53 10.42 -9.02
N LEU A 87 -19.43 11.71 -9.37
CA LEU A 87 -18.65 12.23 -10.50
C LEU A 87 -17.54 13.14 -9.98
N ASP A 88 -16.34 12.96 -10.51
CA ASP A 88 -15.30 13.98 -10.52
C ASP A 88 -14.89 14.22 -11.99
N ASP A 89 -13.66 14.68 -12.23
CA ASP A 89 -13.10 14.91 -13.57
C ASP A 89 -11.92 13.96 -13.86
N ASP A 90 -11.82 12.85 -13.12
CA ASP A 90 -10.81 11.82 -13.39
C ASP A 90 -11.17 11.09 -14.70
N LEU A 91 -10.30 11.22 -15.69
CA LEU A 91 -10.40 10.54 -16.99
C LEU A 91 -9.30 9.49 -17.17
N GLY A 92 -8.65 9.10 -16.07
CA GLY A 92 -7.55 8.14 -16.06
C GLY A 92 -7.92 6.74 -16.55
N HIS A 93 -6.94 5.85 -16.45
CA HIS A 93 -7.09 4.45 -16.86
C HIS A 93 -6.96 3.53 -15.64
N GLY A 94 -7.53 2.33 -15.74
CA GLY A 94 -7.49 1.32 -14.67
C GLY A 94 -8.87 0.77 -14.35
N ALA A 95 -8.88 -0.40 -13.72
CA ALA A 95 -10.09 -1.01 -13.22
C ALA A 95 -10.41 -0.48 -11.82
N TRP A 96 -11.67 -0.10 -11.58
CA TRP A 96 -12.13 0.24 -10.24
C TRP A 96 -12.16 -1.01 -9.35
N GLN A 97 -11.82 -0.84 -8.07
CA GLN A 97 -11.66 -1.91 -7.08
C GLN A 97 -12.79 -1.88 -6.02
N PRO A 98 -13.90 -2.59 -6.25
CA PRO A 98 -15.11 -2.42 -5.45
C PRO A 98 -14.96 -2.97 -4.01
N GLU A 99 -14.17 -4.02 -3.80
CA GLU A 99 -13.92 -4.59 -2.47
C GLU A 99 -13.09 -3.64 -1.61
N LEU A 100 -12.03 -3.06 -2.17
CA LEU A 100 -11.17 -2.10 -1.47
C LEU A 100 -11.93 -0.81 -1.14
N ALA A 101 -12.71 -0.29 -2.10
CA ALA A 101 -13.55 0.89 -1.86
C ALA A 101 -14.60 0.62 -0.75
N ALA A 102 -15.17 -0.59 -0.70
CA ALA A 102 -16.11 -0.97 0.35
C ALA A 102 -15.44 -1.10 1.73
N ALA A 103 -14.26 -1.72 1.80
CA ALA A 103 -13.48 -1.79 3.04
C ALA A 103 -13.06 -0.38 3.52
N MET A 104 -12.74 0.52 2.59
CA MET A 104 -12.49 1.93 2.87
C MET A 104 -13.71 2.63 3.45
N ALA A 105 -14.89 2.41 2.88
CA ALA A 105 -16.14 2.95 3.42
C ALA A 105 -16.39 2.46 4.85
N ASP A 106 -16.24 1.16 5.12
CA ASP A 106 -16.38 0.58 6.46
C ASP A 106 -15.39 1.24 7.44
N TRP A 107 -14.13 1.41 7.05
CA TRP A 107 -13.11 2.04 7.90
C TRP A 107 -13.46 3.48 8.27
N VAL A 108 -13.78 4.33 7.29
CA VAL A 108 -13.99 5.77 7.54
C VAL A 108 -15.34 6.09 8.20
N LEU A 109 -16.34 5.22 8.03
CA LEU A 109 -17.67 5.38 8.64
C LEU A 109 -17.75 4.76 10.04
N ASP A 110 -17.04 3.66 10.30
CA ASP A 110 -17.09 2.97 11.58
C ASP A 110 -15.92 3.33 12.48
N ARG A 111 -14.67 3.08 12.04
CA ARG A 111 -13.46 3.26 12.88
C ARG A 111 -13.14 4.73 13.11
N LEU A 112 -13.38 5.57 12.10
CA LEU A 112 -13.10 7.01 12.17
C LEU A 112 -14.37 7.85 12.34
N ARG A 113 -15.49 7.24 12.79
CA ARG A 113 -16.78 7.89 13.04
C ARG A 113 -16.67 9.22 13.77
N ASP A 114 -15.88 9.24 14.84
CA ASP A 114 -15.77 10.38 15.74
C ASP A 114 -14.75 11.42 15.27
N LYS A 115 -13.98 11.12 14.20
CA LYS A 115 -13.05 12.09 13.61
C LYS A 115 -13.79 13.00 12.63
N PRO A 116 -13.46 14.30 12.59
CA PRO A 116 -14.05 15.20 11.60
C PRO A 116 -13.62 14.82 10.16
N PRO A 117 -14.51 14.90 9.14
CA PRO A 117 -14.17 14.57 7.75
C PRO A 117 -12.92 15.26 7.21
N GLU A 118 -12.72 16.54 7.56
CA GLU A 118 -11.58 17.34 7.19
C GLU A 118 -10.23 16.83 7.73
N ALA A 119 -10.23 16.11 8.86
CA ALA A 119 -9.02 15.47 9.39
C ALA A 119 -8.74 14.09 8.75
N ILE A 120 -9.78 13.44 8.19
CA ILE A 120 -9.64 12.14 7.50
C ILE A 120 -9.15 12.37 6.06
N ARG A 121 -9.71 13.38 5.39
CA ARG A 121 -9.52 13.65 3.96
C ARG A 121 -8.06 13.67 3.47
N PRO A 122 -7.11 14.37 4.10
CA PRO A 122 -5.72 14.38 3.63
C PRO A 122 -5.02 13.03 3.78
N ARG A 123 -5.57 12.13 4.61
CA ARG A 123 -5.00 10.81 4.93
C ARG A 123 -5.58 9.70 4.06
N LEU A 124 -6.53 10.00 3.17
CA LEU A 124 -7.23 8.99 2.37
C LEU A 124 -6.28 8.06 1.60
N PRO A 125 -5.24 8.55 0.90
CA PRO A 125 -4.30 7.65 0.19
C PRO A 125 -3.60 6.68 1.15
N MET A 126 -3.12 7.18 2.29
CA MET A 126 -2.44 6.35 3.30
C MET A 126 -3.38 5.33 3.94
N ILE A 127 -4.60 5.75 4.31
CA ILE A 127 -5.62 4.84 4.84
C ILE A 127 -5.95 3.74 3.82
N ALA A 128 -6.10 4.10 2.54
CA ALA A 128 -6.35 3.13 1.48
C ALA A 128 -5.18 2.12 1.36
N GLY A 129 -3.93 2.59 1.45
CA GLY A 129 -2.75 1.72 1.49
C GLY A 129 -2.75 0.77 2.69
N TRP A 130 -3.11 1.25 3.88
CA TRP A 130 -3.21 0.41 5.08
C TRP A 130 -4.32 -0.65 4.97
N ILE A 131 -5.45 -0.31 4.37
CA ILE A 131 -6.55 -1.26 4.17
C ILE A 131 -6.16 -2.31 3.12
N ALA A 132 -5.52 -1.89 2.03
CA ALA A 132 -4.97 -2.81 1.03
C ALA A 132 -3.96 -3.78 1.66
N SER A 133 -3.07 -3.30 2.53
CA SER A 133 -2.14 -4.12 3.31
C SER A 133 -2.85 -5.16 4.18
N ARG A 134 -3.88 -4.76 4.94
CA ARG A 134 -4.68 -5.72 5.74
C ARG A 134 -5.37 -6.78 4.88
N MET A 135 -5.91 -6.39 3.73
CA MET A 135 -6.55 -7.32 2.80
C MET A 135 -5.54 -8.32 2.19
N ARG A 136 -4.34 -7.85 1.82
CA ARG A 136 -3.23 -8.72 1.38
C ARG A 136 -2.83 -9.70 2.47
N ALA A 137 -2.61 -9.21 3.69
CA ALA A 137 -2.27 -10.06 4.83
C ALA A 137 -3.33 -11.16 5.07
N GLU A 138 -4.62 -10.86 4.99
CA GLU A 138 -5.66 -11.88 5.11
C GLU A 138 -5.59 -12.92 3.97
N ALA A 139 -5.44 -12.49 2.72
CA ALA A 139 -5.35 -13.38 1.57
C ALA A 139 -4.12 -14.30 1.64
N GLU A 140 -2.97 -13.75 2.02
CA GLU A 140 -1.68 -14.44 2.09
C GLU A 140 -1.56 -15.36 3.30
N THR A 141 -2.16 -15.02 4.43
CA THR A 141 -1.93 -15.80 5.67
C THR A 141 -3.02 -16.84 5.96
N ARG A 142 -4.21 -16.73 5.36
CA ARG A 142 -5.34 -17.65 5.67
C ARG A 142 -5.06 -19.13 5.44
N HIS A 143 -4.09 -19.45 4.58
CA HIS A 143 -3.73 -20.81 4.20
C HIS A 143 -2.48 -21.32 4.93
N LEU A 144 -1.79 -20.47 5.71
CA LEU A 144 -0.58 -20.83 6.42
C LEU A 144 -0.87 -21.79 7.58
N PRO A 145 0.13 -22.62 7.97
CA PRO A 145 0.01 -23.47 9.15
C PRO A 145 -0.34 -22.66 10.40
N LYS A 146 -1.28 -23.17 11.19
CA LYS A 146 -1.68 -22.55 12.46
C LYS A 146 -0.58 -22.73 13.52
N LEU A 147 0.31 -21.74 13.64
CA LEU A 147 1.20 -21.60 14.79
C LEU A 147 0.44 -21.02 15.99
N GLY A 148 0.90 -21.34 17.21
CA GLY A 148 0.36 -20.77 18.45
C GLY A 148 -0.55 -21.73 19.26
N PRO A 149 -1.43 -21.18 20.13
CA PRO A 149 -2.33 -21.97 20.97
C PRO A 149 -3.37 -22.75 20.14
N SER A 150 -3.95 -23.80 20.72
CA SER A 150 -5.02 -24.58 20.11
C SER A 150 -6.37 -23.83 20.09
N GLY A 151 -7.26 -24.24 19.18
CA GLY A 151 -8.57 -23.62 18.96
C GLY A 151 -8.59 -22.62 17.81
N ASP A 152 -9.77 -22.28 17.32
CA ASP A 152 -9.95 -21.31 16.22
C ASP A 152 -10.05 -19.87 16.73
N ASP A 153 -10.69 -19.65 17.89
CA ASP A 153 -10.77 -18.35 18.57
C ASP A 153 -9.53 -18.14 19.45
N ARG A 154 -8.55 -17.41 18.92
CA ARG A 154 -7.22 -17.24 19.53
C ARG A 154 -6.85 -15.80 19.87
N VAL A 155 -7.51 -14.83 19.26
CA VAL A 155 -7.29 -13.40 19.51
C VAL A 155 -8.64 -12.70 19.53
N ARG A 156 -8.88 -11.88 20.56
CA ARG A 156 -10.07 -11.04 20.68
C ARG A 156 -9.64 -9.58 20.79
N HIS A 157 -10.32 -8.73 20.04
CA HIS A 157 -10.15 -7.28 20.11
C HIS A 157 -11.19 -6.72 21.07
N ALA A 158 -10.75 -6.16 22.19
CA ALA A 158 -11.63 -5.56 23.18
C ALA A 158 -11.86 -4.06 22.89
N ALA A 159 -10.80 -3.34 22.56
CA ALA A 159 -10.88 -1.92 22.23
C ALA A 159 -9.80 -1.52 21.22
N TRP A 160 -10.06 -0.40 20.54
CA TRP A 160 -9.17 0.22 19.57
C TRP A 160 -9.31 1.73 19.65
N ASP A 161 -8.19 2.44 19.60
CA ASP A 161 -8.12 3.89 19.45
C ASP A 161 -6.94 4.31 18.56
N GLU A 162 -7.02 5.51 17.99
CA GLU A 162 -5.96 6.12 17.18
C GLU A 162 -5.45 7.39 17.90
N PRO A 163 -4.49 7.26 18.83
CA PRO A 163 -3.90 8.38 19.54
C PRO A 163 -3.07 9.31 18.65
N TYR A 164 -2.49 8.79 17.57
CA TYR A 164 -1.78 9.59 16.56
C TYR A 164 -2.23 9.18 15.16
N GLY A 165 -2.61 10.16 14.34
CA GLY A 165 -3.07 9.92 12.99
C GLY A 165 -2.80 11.12 12.11
N ASP A 166 -1.78 11.00 11.28
CA ASP A 166 -1.38 11.96 10.25
C ASP A 166 -1.01 11.17 8.99
N TYR A 167 0.13 11.47 8.35
CA TYR A 167 0.73 10.66 7.30
C TYR A 167 0.85 9.18 7.67
N PHE A 168 1.32 8.89 8.89
CA PHE A 168 1.29 7.56 9.51
C PHE A 168 0.25 7.49 10.62
N SER A 169 -0.08 6.28 11.07
CA SER A 169 -0.95 6.06 12.24
C SER A 169 -0.22 5.32 13.35
N VAL A 170 -0.58 5.65 14.59
CA VAL A 170 -0.33 4.77 15.75
C VAL A 170 -1.68 4.30 16.24
N GLU A 171 -1.93 3.01 16.12
CA GLU A 171 -3.09 2.33 16.67
C GLU A 171 -2.78 1.84 18.08
N SER A 172 -3.69 2.08 19.02
CA SER A 172 -3.65 1.47 20.34
C SER A 172 -4.76 0.43 20.43
N HIS A 173 -4.38 -0.79 20.80
CA HIS A 173 -5.25 -1.94 20.88
C HIS A 173 -5.32 -2.46 22.32
N VAL A 174 -6.51 -2.86 22.75
CA VAL A 174 -6.69 -3.76 23.90
C VAL A 174 -7.07 -5.13 23.36
N LEU A 175 -6.18 -6.10 23.55
CA LEU A 175 -6.29 -7.45 23.01
C LEU A 175 -6.35 -8.49 24.13
N HIS A 176 -7.01 -9.61 23.84
CA HIS A 176 -6.83 -10.86 24.57
C HIS A 176 -6.29 -11.91 23.62
N GLN A 177 -5.28 -12.67 24.06
CA GLN A 177 -4.81 -13.85 23.33
C GLN A 177 -5.13 -15.11 24.12
N ARG A 178 -5.41 -16.20 23.41
CA ARG A 178 -5.37 -17.54 23.99
C ARG A 178 -3.92 -17.84 24.33
N ARG A 179 -3.65 -18.29 25.55
CA ARG A 179 -2.30 -18.70 25.96
C ARG A 179 -2.06 -20.15 25.54
N HIS A 180 -0.80 -20.54 25.40
CA HIS A 180 -0.42 -21.92 25.09
C HIS A 180 -0.95 -22.94 26.12
N ARG A 181 -1.18 -22.50 27.36
CA ARG A 181 -1.74 -23.33 28.44
C ARG A 181 -3.28 -23.42 28.41
N GLY A 182 -3.93 -22.76 27.45
CA GLY A 182 -5.36 -22.86 27.23
C GLY A 182 -6.23 -21.90 28.04
N ASP A 183 -5.68 -20.97 28.81
CA ASP A 183 -6.42 -19.85 29.41
C ASP A 183 -6.36 -18.61 28.50
N TRP A 184 -7.21 -17.61 28.76
CA TRP A 184 -7.12 -16.30 28.09
C TRP A 184 -6.17 -15.38 28.85
N SER A 185 -5.42 -14.55 28.12
CA SER A 185 -4.67 -13.47 28.76
C SER A 185 -5.62 -12.42 29.36
N PRO A 186 -5.18 -11.70 30.40
CA PRO A 186 -5.80 -10.42 30.74
C PRO A 186 -5.61 -9.43 29.57
N ASP A 187 -6.20 -8.25 29.71
CA ASP A 187 -6.06 -7.13 28.79
C ASP A 187 -4.59 -6.86 28.47
N MET A 188 -4.26 -6.93 27.19
CA MET A 188 -2.95 -6.57 26.66
C MET A 188 -3.08 -5.29 25.86
N ARG A 189 -2.46 -4.22 26.37
CA ARG A 189 -2.34 -2.96 25.61
C ARG A 189 -1.18 -3.06 24.63
N ARG A 190 -1.39 -2.72 23.38
CA ARG A 190 -0.37 -2.69 22.32
C ARG A 190 -0.50 -1.40 21.52
N ALA A 191 0.60 -0.66 21.40
CA ALA A 191 0.72 0.42 20.44
C ALA A 191 1.38 -0.14 19.18
N VAL A 192 0.78 0.11 18.02
CA VAL A 192 1.22 -0.39 16.72
C VAL A 192 1.35 0.78 15.76
N PHE A 193 2.52 0.96 15.19
CA PHE A 193 2.77 1.93 14.12
C PHE A 193 2.36 1.33 12.78
N VAL A 194 1.59 2.08 12.01
CA VAL A 194 0.99 1.64 10.74
C VAL A 194 1.48 2.56 9.62
N SER A 195 2.32 2.00 8.75
CA SER A 195 2.81 2.63 7.51
C SER A 195 2.18 2.05 6.25
N GLY A 196 1.73 0.80 6.29
CA GLY A 196 1.33 0.03 5.10
C GLY A 196 2.41 -0.99 4.75
N ASP A 197 2.26 -1.66 3.62
CA ASP A 197 3.32 -2.54 3.12
C ASP A 197 4.33 -1.75 2.31
N ALA A 198 5.55 -2.27 2.21
CA ALA A 198 6.58 -1.74 1.33
C ALA A 198 7.24 -2.84 0.51
N THR A 199 7.72 -2.45 -0.66
CA THR A 199 8.55 -3.27 -1.54
C THR A 199 10.00 -2.85 -1.40
N VAL A 200 10.93 -3.79 -1.53
CA VAL A 200 12.37 -3.55 -1.47
C VAL A 200 12.99 -4.36 -2.59
N VAL A 201 13.68 -3.70 -3.52
CA VAL A 201 14.31 -4.36 -4.66
C VAL A 201 15.79 -4.02 -4.71
N LEU A 202 16.63 -5.05 -4.74
CA LEU A 202 18.08 -4.91 -5.00
C LEU A 202 18.35 -5.05 -6.49
N PRO A 203 18.67 -3.97 -7.22
CA PRO A 203 19.05 -4.08 -8.63
C PRO A 203 20.38 -4.82 -8.75
N TRP A 204 20.43 -5.82 -9.62
CA TRP A 204 21.59 -6.66 -9.89
C TRP A 204 21.79 -6.82 -11.39
N ASP A 205 23.04 -6.59 -11.80
CA ASP A 205 23.54 -6.88 -13.13
C ASP A 205 24.24 -8.25 -13.11
N PRO A 206 23.62 -9.30 -13.68
CA PRO A 206 24.20 -10.64 -13.71
C PRO A 206 25.42 -10.76 -14.65
N VAL A 207 25.54 -9.88 -15.63
CA VAL A 207 26.65 -9.90 -16.61
C VAL A 207 27.93 -9.41 -15.96
N ARG A 208 27.85 -8.33 -15.18
CA ARG A 208 29.01 -7.70 -14.51
C ARG A 208 29.17 -8.09 -13.04
N ASP A 209 28.25 -8.91 -12.53
CA ASP A 209 28.14 -9.36 -11.13
C ASP A 209 28.22 -8.21 -10.10
N ARG A 210 27.38 -7.20 -10.30
CA ARG A 210 27.34 -5.99 -9.47
C ARG A 210 25.93 -5.57 -9.14
N VAL A 211 25.80 -4.81 -8.06
CA VAL A 211 24.51 -4.36 -7.52
C VAL A 211 24.48 -2.85 -7.36
N MET A 212 23.28 -2.29 -7.33
CA MET A 212 23.09 -0.88 -6.99
C MET A 212 22.60 -0.75 -5.54
N LEU A 213 23.35 0.00 -4.75
CA LEU A 213 22.95 0.48 -3.44
C LEU A 213 22.55 1.95 -3.55
N ILE A 214 21.78 2.43 -2.61
CA ILE A 214 21.53 3.86 -2.42
C ILE A 214 21.93 4.26 -1.00
N ASP A 215 22.30 5.52 -0.80
CA ASP A 215 22.34 6.12 0.53
C ASP A 215 21.41 7.31 0.62
N GLN A 216 20.68 7.37 1.73
CA GLN A 216 19.71 8.43 2.01
C GLN A 216 19.60 8.69 3.51
N PHE A 217 19.13 9.89 3.84
CA PHE A 217 18.87 10.31 5.22
C PHE A 217 17.65 9.57 5.78
N ARG A 218 17.74 9.07 7.02
CA ARG A 218 16.60 8.48 7.73
C ARG A 218 16.37 9.15 9.09
N ALA A 219 15.12 9.55 9.34
CA ALA A 219 14.72 10.20 10.59
C ALA A 219 14.76 9.26 11.81
N GLY A 220 14.56 7.94 11.62
CA GLY A 220 14.60 6.95 12.70
C GLY A 220 15.94 6.92 13.45
N PRO A 221 17.08 6.78 12.76
CA PRO A 221 18.41 6.95 13.34
C PRO A 221 18.60 8.29 14.09
N VAL A 222 18.09 9.40 13.56
CA VAL A 222 18.14 10.71 14.27
C VAL A 222 17.39 10.66 15.59
N ALA A 223 16.16 10.15 15.58
CA ALA A 223 15.33 10.02 16.80
C ALA A 223 15.98 9.09 17.84
N ARG A 224 16.77 8.11 17.40
CA ARG A 224 17.58 7.23 18.25
C ARG A 224 18.85 7.93 18.79
N GLY A 225 19.28 9.04 18.19
CA GLY A 225 20.54 9.72 18.52
C GLY A 225 21.76 9.11 17.83
N ASP A 226 21.58 8.47 16.66
CA ASP A 226 22.70 7.98 15.85
C ASP A 226 23.47 9.18 15.26
N ALA A 227 24.80 9.10 15.28
CA ALA A 227 25.68 10.11 14.71
C ALA A 227 25.79 9.97 13.18
N GLN A 228 25.36 8.84 12.61
CA GLN A 228 25.32 8.61 11.17
C GLN A 228 23.89 8.22 10.72
N PRO A 229 23.02 9.19 10.41
CA PRO A 229 21.65 8.93 9.99
C PRO A 229 21.49 8.63 8.50
N TRP A 230 22.60 8.63 7.73
CA TRP A 230 22.63 8.11 6.36
C TRP A 230 23.00 6.63 6.37
N LEU A 231 22.18 5.82 5.72
CA LEU A 231 22.34 4.37 5.67
C LEU A 231 22.51 3.93 4.22
N TYR A 232 23.35 2.91 3.99
CA TYR A 232 23.23 2.13 2.77
C TYR A 232 21.93 1.34 2.79
N GLU A 233 21.17 1.47 1.73
CA GLU A 233 19.91 0.81 1.46
C GLU A 233 19.90 0.32 0.00
N THR A 234 18.74 -0.12 -0.44
CA THR A 234 18.47 -0.34 -1.86
C THR A 234 17.11 0.23 -2.19
N VAL A 235 16.72 0.17 -3.46
CA VAL A 235 15.48 0.76 -3.94
C VAL A 235 14.30 0.21 -3.16
N ALA A 236 13.46 1.07 -2.61
CA ALA A 236 12.34 0.66 -1.77
C ALA A 236 11.26 1.72 -1.72
N GLY A 237 10.01 1.28 -1.66
CA GLY A 237 8.90 2.21 -1.50
C GLY A 237 7.60 1.56 -1.09
N ARG A 238 6.61 2.39 -0.80
CA ARG A 238 5.31 1.95 -0.30
C ARG A 238 4.53 1.24 -1.42
N VAL A 239 3.79 0.20 -1.05
CA VAL A 239 2.85 -0.45 -1.98
C VAL A 239 1.51 0.30 -1.92
N ASP A 240 1.23 1.05 -2.98
CA ASP A 240 0.05 1.88 -3.06
C ASP A 240 -1.25 1.07 -3.13
N ALA A 241 -2.36 1.73 -2.78
CA ALA A 241 -3.69 1.15 -2.86
C ALA A 241 -4.02 0.77 -4.31
N GLY A 242 -4.18 -0.53 -4.58
CA GLY A 242 -4.46 -1.05 -5.92
C GLY A 242 -3.25 -1.52 -6.71
N GLU A 243 -2.06 -1.38 -6.14
CA GLU A 243 -0.81 -1.85 -6.70
C GLU A 243 -0.42 -3.20 -6.07
N THR A 244 0.21 -4.08 -6.85
CA THR A 244 0.89 -5.28 -6.29
C THR A 244 2.29 -4.92 -5.82
N PRO A 245 2.90 -5.67 -4.88
CA PRO A 245 4.27 -5.42 -4.45
C PRO A 245 5.31 -5.43 -5.60
N GLU A 246 5.07 -6.23 -6.64
CA GLU A 246 5.89 -6.26 -7.84
C GLU A 246 5.73 -5.00 -8.68
N GLN A 247 4.51 -4.52 -8.88
CA GLN A 247 4.26 -3.27 -9.60
C GLN A 247 4.94 -2.09 -8.90
N ALA A 248 4.84 -2.04 -7.57
CA ALA A 248 5.54 -1.06 -6.76
C ALA A 248 7.06 -1.16 -6.97
N ALA A 249 7.65 -2.37 -6.95
CA ALA A 249 9.10 -2.54 -7.14
C ALA A 249 9.57 -2.03 -8.51
N LEU A 250 8.79 -2.27 -9.56
CA LEU A 250 9.11 -1.79 -10.90
C LEU A 250 9.00 -0.26 -11.01
N ARG A 251 7.97 0.33 -10.37
CA ARG A 251 7.78 1.79 -10.31
C ARG A 251 8.93 2.46 -9.56
N GLU A 252 9.23 1.99 -8.36
CA GLU A 252 10.31 2.54 -7.52
C GLU A 252 11.69 2.38 -8.17
N GLY A 253 11.92 1.31 -8.92
CA GLY A 253 13.14 1.14 -9.73
C GLY A 253 13.40 2.31 -10.67
N ILE A 254 12.34 2.83 -11.29
CA ILE A 254 12.39 3.98 -12.20
C ILE A 254 12.48 5.28 -11.40
N GLU A 255 11.67 5.46 -10.37
CA GLU A 255 11.55 6.71 -9.60
C GLU A 255 12.82 7.02 -8.78
N GLU A 256 13.35 6.05 -8.02
CA GLU A 256 14.50 6.28 -7.13
C GLU A 256 15.86 6.14 -7.82
N ALA A 257 15.95 5.23 -8.81
CA ALA A 257 17.24 4.84 -9.40
C ALA A 257 17.32 5.04 -10.93
N GLY A 258 16.23 5.43 -11.60
CA GLY A 258 16.20 5.55 -13.06
C GLY A 258 16.41 4.22 -13.79
N LEU A 259 16.17 3.08 -13.12
CA LEU A 259 16.45 1.75 -13.62
C LEU A 259 15.19 1.02 -14.09
N ALA A 260 15.22 0.54 -15.33
CA ALA A 260 14.25 -0.42 -15.82
C ALA A 260 14.62 -1.83 -15.34
N ILE A 261 13.84 -2.38 -14.41
CA ILE A 261 13.98 -3.76 -13.95
C ILE A 261 13.27 -4.69 -14.93
N SER A 262 14.03 -5.61 -15.55
CA SER A 262 13.51 -6.54 -16.57
C SER A 262 12.86 -7.79 -15.97
N ARG A 263 13.28 -8.18 -14.77
CA ARG A 263 12.75 -9.35 -14.06
C ARG A 263 12.90 -9.18 -12.55
N LEU A 264 11.86 -9.50 -11.81
CA LEU A 264 11.90 -9.60 -10.36
C LEU A 264 12.05 -11.06 -9.93
N ILE A 265 12.96 -11.31 -8.99
CA ILE A 265 13.18 -12.59 -8.35
C ILE A 265 12.76 -12.44 -6.89
N PRO A 266 11.73 -13.17 -6.42
CA PRO A 266 11.22 -13.00 -5.07
C PRO A 266 12.24 -13.50 -4.03
N GLY A 267 12.54 -12.62 -3.08
CA GLY A 267 13.33 -12.88 -1.88
C GLY A 267 12.46 -13.16 -0.65
N PRO A 268 13.07 -13.20 0.55
CA PRO A 268 12.35 -13.52 1.78
C PRO A 268 11.55 -12.32 2.28
N GLN A 269 10.23 -12.43 2.22
CA GLN A 269 9.30 -11.43 2.75
C GLN A 269 9.22 -11.51 4.28
N ASN A 270 9.06 -10.38 4.98
CA ASN A 270 9.10 -10.37 6.44
C ASN A 270 8.48 -9.13 7.09
N TYR A 271 8.17 -9.25 8.38
CA TYR A 271 7.93 -8.11 9.26
C TYR A 271 9.26 -7.59 9.81
N PRO A 272 9.60 -6.30 9.66
CA PRO A 272 10.87 -5.75 10.16
C PRO A 272 10.91 -5.70 11.68
N SER A 273 9.77 -5.45 12.33
CA SER A 273 9.64 -5.47 13.79
C SER A 273 8.20 -5.78 14.24
N PRO A 274 7.77 -7.07 14.23
CA PRO A 274 6.37 -7.45 14.44
C PRO A 274 5.81 -7.16 15.84
N GLY A 275 6.67 -6.73 16.77
CA GLY A 275 6.24 -6.30 18.10
C GLY A 275 5.55 -4.94 18.13
N MET A 276 5.76 -4.09 17.11
CA MET A 276 5.26 -2.71 17.09
C MET A 276 4.97 -2.14 15.70
N LEU A 277 5.46 -2.74 14.62
CA LEU A 277 5.19 -2.28 13.26
C LEU A 277 4.19 -3.21 12.58
N ALA A 278 3.15 -2.64 11.97
CA ALA A 278 2.23 -3.38 11.10
C ALA A 278 2.82 -3.61 9.69
N GLU A 279 3.90 -2.90 9.36
CA GLU A 279 4.58 -2.96 8.06
C GLU A 279 5.01 -4.38 7.70
N TYR A 280 4.71 -4.77 6.46
CA TYR A 280 5.21 -5.98 5.84
C TYR A 280 6.06 -5.64 4.63
N LEU A 281 7.21 -6.31 4.50
CA LEU A 281 8.20 -6.03 3.47
C LEU A 281 8.24 -7.15 2.44
N TYR A 282 8.08 -6.77 1.18
CA TYR A 282 8.23 -7.64 0.01
C TYR A 282 9.61 -7.42 -0.60
N LEU A 283 10.49 -8.41 -0.46
CA LEU A 283 11.91 -8.28 -0.86
C LEU A 283 12.12 -8.95 -2.23
N PHE A 284 12.87 -8.29 -3.11
CA PHE A 284 13.17 -8.76 -4.47
C PHE A 284 14.64 -8.54 -4.85
N ILE A 285 15.15 -9.37 -5.74
CA ILE A 285 16.28 -9.03 -6.61
C ILE A 285 15.70 -8.60 -7.96
N GLY A 286 16.13 -7.45 -8.46
CA GLY A 286 15.70 -6.92 -9.76
C GLY A 286 16.82 -7.03 -10.79
N ILE A 287 16.58 -7.71 -11.92
CA ILE A 287 17.55 -7.77 -13.01
C ILE A 287 17.57 -6.44 -13.76
N ALA A 288 18.71 -5.75 -13.75
CA ALA A 288 18.90 -4.46 -14.40
C ALA A 288 20.30 -4.37 -15.04
N ASP A 289 20.43 -3.60 -16.13
CA ASP A 289 21.75 -3.24 -16.66
C ASP A 289 22.32 -2.11 -15.80
N LEU A 290 23.50 -2.34 -15.24
CA LEU A 290 24.18 -1.35 -14.41
C LEU A 290 25.50 -1.03 -15.11
N PRO A 291 25.60 -0.07 -16.05
CA PRO A 291 26.87 0.38 -16.61
C PRO A 291 27.71 1.21 -15.60
N ASP A 292 28.95 1.57 -15.97
CA ASP A 292 29.89 2.25 -15.04
C ASP A 292 29.40 3.64 -14.61
N ASP A 293 28.56 4.27 -15.43
CA ASP A 293 27.91 5.55 -15.23
C ASP A 293 26.47 5.43 -14.70
N ALA A 294 26.04 4.23 -14.26
CA ALA A 294 24.71 4.05 -13.69
C ALA A 294 24.54 4.70 -12.30
N ALA A 295 25.64 4.96 -11.59
CA ALA A 295 25.61 5.68 -10.32
C ALA A 295 25.32 7.17 -10.56
N GLY A 296 24.53 7.77 -9.67
CA GLY A 296 24.07 9.15 -9.80
C GLY A 296 23.29 9.63 -8.59
N PHE A 297 22.48 10.66 -8.81
CA PHE A 297 21.56 11.20 -7.82
C PHE A 297 20.12 10.91 -8.28
N GLY A 298 19.25 10.59 -7.33
CA GLY A 298 17.84 10.27 -7.55
C GLY A 298 16.97 10.79 -6.41
N GLY A 299 15.74 10.28 -6.34
CA GLY A 299 14.70 10.76 -5.42
C GLY A 299 13.70 11.68 -6.11
N LEU A 300 12.51 11.79 -5.52
CA LEU A 300 11.45 12.65 -6.03
C LEU A 300 11.58 14.06 -5.44
N GLU A 301 11.66 15.09 -6.30
CA GLU A 301 11.67 16.50 -5.86
C GLU A 301 10.46 16.87 -4.98
N ILE A 302 9.34 16.16 -5.14
CA ILE A 302 8.11 16.38 -4.39
C ILE A 302 8.18 15.76 -2.98
N GLU A 303 9.03 14.76 -2.77
CA GLU A 303 9.18 14.05 -1.47
C GLU A 303 10.36 14.57 -0.64
N ASP A 304 11.03 15.65 -1.06
CA ASP A 304 12.25 16.19 -0.43
C ASP A 304 13.34 15.10 -0.22
N GLU A 305 13.38 14.10 -1.11
CA GLU A 305 14.32 12.98 -1.04
C GLU A 305 15.66 13.35 -1.69
N ASP A 306 16.75 13.17 -0.94
CA ASP A 306 18.14 13.33 -1.40
C ASP A 306 18.81 11.96 -1.42
N ILE A 307 18.79 11.30 -2.58
CA ILE A 307 19.27 9.93 -2.76
C ILE A 307 20.51 9.93 -3.65
N ARG A 308 21.55 9.22 -3.22
CA ARG A 308 22.75 8.94 -4.05
C ARG A 308 22.91 7.44 -4.25
N SER A 309 23.12 7.03 -5.50
CA SER A 309 23.32 5.62 -5.85
C SER A 309 24.80 5.24 -5.98
N HIS A 310 25.09 3.97 -5.71
CA HIS A 310 26.43 3.38 -5.74
C HIS A 310 26.36 2.05 -6.46
N VAL A 311 27.21 1.86 -7.46
CA VAL A 311 27.39 0.55 -8.10
C VAL A 311 28.59 -0.14 -7.45
N VAL A 312 28.36 -1.28 -6.82
CA VAL A 312 29.40 -2.07 -6.14
C VAL A 312 29.41 -3.51 -6.63
N ALA A 313 30.58 -4.15 -6.61
CA ALA A 313 30.64 -5.58 -6.86
C ALA A 313 29.73 -6.34 -5.90
N ARG A 314 29.05 -7.39 -6.36
CA ARG A 314 28.18 -8.20 -5.50
C ARG A 314 28.95 -8.79 -4.31
N SER A 315 30.21 -9.18 -4.52
CA SER A 315 31.09 -9.65 -3.44
C SER A 315 31.38 -8.59 -2.39
N GLU A 316 31.39 -7.30 -2.76
CA GLU A 316 31.56 -6.20 -1.81
C GLU A 316 30.31 -6.03 -0.94
N LEU A 317 29.10 -6.18 -1.51
CA LEU A 317 27.86 -6.22 -0.73
C LEU A 317 27.91 -7.31 0.34
N THR A 318 28.34 -8.52 -0.03
CA THR A 318 28.51 -9.62 0.93
C THR A 318 29.56 -9.29 1.99
N ARG A 319 30.68 -8.68 1.61
CA ARG A 319 31.74 -8.27 2.55
C ARG A 319 31.20 -7.28 3.60
N ILE A 320 30.56 -6.19 3.17
CA ILE A 320 30.03 -5.16 4.08
C ILE A 320 28.89 -5.68 4.97
N ALA A 321 28.07 -6.61 4.44
CA ALA A 321 27.05 -7.29 5.23
C ALA A 321 27.68 -8.09 6.38
N LEU A 322 28.65 -8.95 6.08
CA LEU A 322 29.32 -9.81 7.07
C LEU A 322 30.20 -9.03 8.06
N ALA A 323 30.71 -7.87 7.65
CA ALA A 323 31.46 -6.97 8.52
C ALA A 323 30.56 -6.18 9.50
N GLY A 324 29.23 -6.22 9.34
CA GLY A 324 28.29 -5.44 10.16
C GLY A 324 28.25 -3.96 9.78
N GLU A 325 28.68 -3.61 8.57
CA GLU A 325 28.67 -2.24 8.05
C GLU A 325 27.28 -1.84 7.51
N LEU A 326 26.45 -2.83 7.13
CA LEU A 326 25.06 -2.61 6.75
C LEU A 326 24.15 -2.50 7.97
N ARG A 327 23.52 -1.34 8.14
CA ARG A 327 22.60 -1.05 9.25
C ARG A 327 21.13 -0.93 8.83
N ASN A 328 20.84 -1.11 7.54
CA ASN A 328 19.49 -1.26 7.02
C ASN A 328 19.11 -2.75 6.99
N GLY A 329 18.10 -3.14 7.79
CA GLY A 329 17.67 -4.53 7.94
C GLY A 329 17.21 -5.21 6.63
N PRO A 330 16.37 -4.56 5.80
CA PRO A 330 15.94 -5.13 4.52
C PRO A 330 17.11 -5.41 3.56
N LEU A 331 18.02 -4.46 3.38
CA LEU A 331 19.22 -4.65 2.55
C LEU A 331 20.11 -5.78 3.10
N LEU A 332 20.37 -5.80 4.41
CA LEU A 332 21.15 -6.87 5.05
C LEU A 332 20.51 -8.24 4.79
N THR A 333 19.18 -8.33 4.89
CA THR A 333 18.44 -9.57 4.66
C THR A 333 18.56 -10.02 3.21
N LEU A 334 18.39 -9.11 2.24
CA LEU A 334 18.60 -9.39 0.82
C LEU A 334 20.04 -9.81 0.52
N ALA A 335 21.04 -9.10 1.06
CA ALA A 335 22.45 -9.40 0.83
C ALA A 335 22.81 -10.83 1.24
N LEU A 336 22.42 -11.23 2.46
CA LEU A 336 22.73 -12.57 2.98
C LEU A 336 21.93 -13.65 2.25
N TRP A 337 20.64 -13.42 1.99
CA TRP A 337 19.83 -14.37 1.24
C TRP A 337 20.36 -14.54 -0.19
N PHE A 338 20.76 -13.44 -0.83
CA PHE A 338 21.25 -13.45 -2.20
C PHE A 338 22.57 -14.18 -2.32
N GLU A 339 23.52 -13.96 -1.41
CA GLU A 339 24.76 -14.73 -1.32
C GLU A 339 24.49 -16.24 -1.22
N LEU A 340 23.53 -16.64 -0.39
CA LEU A 340 23.17 -18.07 -0.22
C LEU A 340 22.44 -18.68 -1.42
N ASN A 341 21.92 -17.86 -2.33
CA ASN A 341 21.09 -18.31 -3.45
C ASN A 341 21.69 -18.01 -4.83
N ILE A 342 22.87 -17.38 -4.91
CA ILE A 342 23.43 -16.87 -6.17
C ILE A 342 23.58 -17.96 -7.23
N ASP A 343 24.08 -19.14 -6.87
CA ASP A 343 24.30 -20.23 -7.81
C ASP A 343 22.97 -20.76 -8.39
N ARG A 344 21.94 -20.88 -7.54
CA ARG A 344 20.59 -21.27 -7.96
C ARG A 344 20.00 -20.21 -8.91
N ILE A 345 20.11 -18.94 -8.53
CA ILE A 345 19.57 -17.82 -9.33
C ILE A 345 20.24 -17.75 -10.70
N ARG A 346 21.56 -17.93 -10.78
CA ARG A 346 22.28 -17.98 -12.06
C ARG A 346 21.83 -19.13 -12.94
N ALA A 347 21.69 -20.33 -12.37
CA ALA A 347 21.18 -21.48 -13.12
C ALA A 347 19.77 -21.23 -13.69
N GLU A 348 18.87 -20.61 -12.91
CA GLU A 348 17.52 -20.24 -13.36
C GLU A 348 17.53 -19.18 -14.48
N LEU A 349 18.52 -18.29 -14.51
CA LEU A 349 18.68 -17.30 -15.58
C LEU A 349 19.20 -17.94 -16.86
N ASP A 350 20.16 -18.86 -16.76
CA ASP A 350 20.72 -19.58 -17.91
C ASP A 350 19.69 -20.51 -18.58
N ASP A 351 18.79 -21.10 -17.79
CA ASP A 351 17.71 -21.99 -18.26
C ASP A 351 16.48 -21.24 -18.79
N SER A 352 16.41 -19.92 -18.61
CA SER A 352 15.32 -19.10 -19.15
C SER A 352 15.63 -18.78 -20.61
N PRO A 353 14.85 -19.28 -21.60
CA PRO A 353 15.09 -18.93 -23.00
C PRO A 353 15.00 -17.41 -23.13
N THR A 354 16.06 -16.79 -23.64
CA THR A 354 16.07 -15.37 -24.05
C THR A 354 14.86 -15.12 -24.93
N ALA A 355 13.88 -14.37 -24.41
CA ALA A 355 12.65 -13.99 -25.11
C ALA A 355 12.94 -12.98 -26.22
#